data_AF-A0A843A1L7-F1
#
_entry.id   AF-A0A843A1L7-F1
#
_cell.length_a   1.000
_cell.length_b   1.000
_cell.length_c   1.000
_cell.angle_alpha   90.00
_cell.angle_beta   90.00
_cell.angle_gamma   90.00
#
_symmetry.space_group_name_H-M   'P 1'
#
loop_
_entity.id
_entity.type
_entity.pdbx_description
1 polymer ?
#
loop_
_entity_poly.entity_id
_entity_poly.type
_entity_poly.pdbx_seq_one_letter_code
_entity_poly.pdbx_strand_id
1 'polypeptide(L)'
;MKTRVMRNRIVLYTLIIILLTNISVVSARTEQGINKQGLFDLQFVMNISWGNETQTPIHPGEIREVHLKIIYVVTRGALGRMLLQLLQGRPFPIRLSIEDKPDWCTAQLSVENFIGVIIPDQEQIVNSVLSIQLSEEAPLNYTLGYVKINGVIDDMKGPFNILTLIHGYESNVTLSFVTSP
;
A
#
# COMPACT_ATOMS: atom_id res chain seq x y z
N MET A 1 -42.77 -23.50 25.45
CA MET A 1 -41.35 -23.91 25.61
C MET A 1 -40.59 -24.07 24.28
N LYS A 2 -41.19 -24.63 23.21
CA LYS A 2 -40.56 -24.78 21.88
C LYS A 2 -40.20 -23.46 21.15
N THR A 3 -40.99 -22.40 21.29
CA THR A 3 -40.79 -21.10 20.61
C THR A 3 -39.57 -20.32 21.11
N ARG A 4 -39.20 -20.48 22.38
CA ARG A 4 -38.04 -19.80 22.98
C ARG A 4 -36.70 -20.37 22.48
N VAL A 5 -36.67 -21.68 22.24
CA VAL A 5 -35.50 -22.40 21.72
C VAL A 5 -35.24 -22.04 20.24
N MET A 6 -36.30 -21.89 19.45
CA MET A 6 -36.19 -21.46 18.05
C MET A 6 -35.65 -20.03 17.92
N ARG A 7 -36.14 -19.11 18.77
CA ARG A 7 -35.67 -17.72 18.78
C ARG A 7 -34.19 -17.61 19.14
N ASN A 8 -33.72 -18.39 20.12
CA ASN A 8 -32.31 -18.39 20.51
C ASN A 8 -31.40 -18.95 19.40
N ARG A 9 -31.86 -19.94 18.63
CA ARG A 9 -31.08 -20.46 17.49
C ARG A 9 -30.96 -19.44 16.36
N ILE A 10 -32.04 -18.75 16.03
CA ILE A 10 -32.03 -17.71 14.99
C ILE A 10 -31.09 -16.56 15.37
N VAL A 11 -31.12 -16.11 16.63
CA VAL A 11 -30.21 -15.07 17.14
C VAL A 11 -28.76 -15.52 17.09
N LEU A 12 -28.47 -16.79 17.39
CA LEU A 12 -27.10 -17.31 17.32
C LEU A 12 -26.59 -17.34 15.87
N TYR A 13 -27.42 -17.78 14.91
CA TYR A 13 -27.04 -17.80 13.50
C TYR A 13 -26.82 -16.39 12.93
N THR A 14 -27.65 -15.41 13.28
CA THR A 14 -27.42 -14.01 12.85
C THR A 14 -26.15 -13.42 13.45
N LEU A 15 -25.83 -13.75 14.71
CA LEU A 15 -24.59 -13.30 15.35
C LEU A 15 -23.34 -13.87 14.66
N ILE A 16 -23.37 -15.15 14.28
CA ILE A 16 -22.28 -15.82 13.55
C ILE A 16 -22.08 -15.20 12.15
N ILE A 17 -23.18 -14.89 11.43
CA ILE A 17 -23.09 -14.26 10.10
C ILE A 17 -22.47 -12.86 10.20
N ILE A 18 -22.85 -12.05 11.18
CA ILE A 18 -22.28 -10.71 11.40
C ILE A 18 -20.77 -10.80 11.72
N LEU A 19 -20.35 -11.82 12.48
CA LEU A 19 -18.94 -12.06 12.76
C LEU A 19 -18.14 -12.47 11.51
N LEU A 20 -18.74 -13.24 10.60
CA LEU A 20 -18.08 -13.69 9.36
C LEU A 20 -18.03 -12.62 8.26
N THR A 21 -18.92 -11.61 8.28
CA THR A 21 -18.90 -10.52 7.28
C THR A 21 -17.97 -9.36 7.64
N ASN A 22 -17.38 -9.35 8.83
CA ASN A 22 -16.37 -8.37 9.25
C ASN A 22 -14.96 -8.78 8.82
N ILE A 23 -14.80 -9.42 7.66
CA ILE A 23 -13.49 -9.55 7.02
C ILE A 23 -13.16 -8.17 6.47
N SER A 24 -12.58 -7.33 7.34
CA SER A 24 -12.03 -6.05 6.93
C SER A 24 -10.96 -6.30 5.87
N VAL A 25 -11.13 -5.69 4.70
CA VAL A 25 -10.02 -5.51 3.76
C VAL A 25 -8.98 -4.68 4.51
N VAL A 26 -7.86 -5.30 4.90
CA VAL A 26 -6.76 -4.60 5.55
C VAL A 26 -6.15 -3.66 4.50
N SER A 27 -6.49 -2.39 4.60
CA SER A 27 -5.91 -1.32 3.80
C SER A 27 -5.17 -0.40 4.76
N ALA A 28 -3.84 -0.46 4.74
CA ALA A 28 -3.01 0.49 5.46
C ALA A 28 -3.02 1.82 4.67
N ARG A 29 -3.89 2.76 5.06
CA ARG A 29 -3.83 4.14 4.58
C ARG A 29 -2.87 4.91 5.45
N THR A 30 -1.73 5.31 4.89
CA THR A 30 -0.82 6.24 5.56
C THR A 30 -1.45 7.64 5.50
N GLU A 31 -1.72 8.24 6.66
CA GLU A 31 -2.13 9.64 6.80
C GLU A 31 -0.91 10.56 6.62
N GLN A 32 -0.31 10.61 5.42
CA GLN A 32 0.43 11.79 5.03
C GLN A 32 -0.57 12.76 4.38
N GLY A 33 -0.91 13.81 5.11
CA GLY A 33 -1.87 14.82 4.66
C GLY A 33 -1.42 15.42 3.32
N ILE A 34 -2.36 15.59 2.40
CA ILE A 34 -2.16 16.32 1.14
C ILE A 34 -1.69 17.74 1.47
N ASN A 35 -0.38 17.93 1.49
CA ASN A 35 0.24 19.22 1.75
C ASN A 35 0.40 19.94 0.41
N LYS A 36 -0.68 20.62 0.00
CA LYS A 36 -0.70 21.46 -1.20
C LYS A 36 0.23 22.65 -1.01
N GLN A 37 1.52 22.45 -1.24
CA GLN A 37 2.52 23.51 -1.29
C GLN A 37 2.83 23.80 -2.76
N GLY A 38 3.31 25.00 -3.10
CA GLY A 38 3.69 25.37 -4.47
C GLY A 38 2.74 26.33 -5.20
N LEU A 39 3.27 27.02 -6.22
CA LEU A 39 2.56 28.06 -6.98
C LEU A 39 1.32 27.57 -7.75
N PHE A 40 1.25 26.27 -8.04
CA PHE A 40 0.21 25.67 -8.89
C PHE A 40 -0.61 24.59 -8.17
N ASP A 41 -0.34 24.37 -6.87
CA ASP A 41 -1.00 23.34 -6.04
C ASP A 41 -1.05 21.94 -6.70
N LEU A 42 0.02 21.55 -7.39
CA LEU A 42 0.17 20.21 -7.96
C LEU A 42 0.99 19.33 -7.03
N GLN A 43 0.48 18.15 -6.71
CA GLN A 43 1.14 17.21 -5.81
C GLN A 43 0.87 15.77 -6.25
N PHE A 44 1.91 14.95 -6.30
CA PHE A 44 1.76 13.50 -6.43
C PHE A 44 1.10 12.93 -5.18
N VAL A 45 0.27 11.91 -5.36
CA VAL A 45 -0.26 11.10 -4.28
C VAL A 45 -0.09 9.66 -4.67
N MET A 46 0.33 8.83 -3.72
CA MET A 46 0.53 7.41 -3.94
C MET A 46 -0.06 6.61 -2.79
N ASN A 47 -0.65 5.47 -3.11
CA ASN A 47 -1.17 4.49 -2.18
C ASN A 47 -0.61 3.11 -2.53
N ILE A 48 -0.11 2.39 -1.53
CA ILE A 48 0.40 1.02 -1.67
C ILE A 48 -0.55 0.11 -0.92
N SER A 49 -1.04 -0.92 -1.59
CA SER A 49 -2.00 -1.88 -1.04
C SER A 49 -1.68 -3.30 -1.49
N TRP A 50 -2.21 -4.29 -0.79
CA TRP A 50 -2.06 -5.71 -1.12
C TRP A 50 -3.35 -6.46 -0.81
N GLY A 51 -3.44 -7.72 -1.21
CA GLY A 51 -4.59 -8.57 -0.97
C GLY A 51 -4.52 -9.32 0.36
N ASN A 52 -5.04 -10.54 0.34
CA ASN A 52 -5.21 -11.38 1.52
C ASN A 52 -4.03 -12.35 1.75
N GLU A 53 -2.93 -12.21 1.01
CA GLU A 53 -1.80 -13.15 1.02
C GLU A 53 -1.07 -13.23 2.37
N THR A 54 -1.30 -12.26 3.24
CA THR A 54 -0.73 -12.17 4.59
C THR A 54 -1.67 -12.71 5.68
N GLN A 55 -2.89 -13.12 5.33
CA GLN A 55 -3.87 -13.63 6.30
C GLN A 55 -3.57 -15.06 6.75
N THR A 56 -2.93 -15.87 5.91
CA THR A 56 -2.49 -17.21 6.28
C THR A 56 -1.08 -17.15 6.88
N PRO A 57 -0.82 -17.89 7.98
CA PRO A 57 0.51 -17.97 8.55
C PRO A 57 1.56 -18.41 7.53
N ILE A 58 2.79 -17.91 7.69
CA ILE A 58 3.93 -18.27 6.83
C ILE A 58 4.80 -19.27 7.59
N HIS A 59 5.10 -20.42 6.98
CA HIS A 59 5.99 -21.41 7.57
C HIS A 59 7.46 -21.06 7.30
N PRO A 60 8.38 -21.33 8.22
CA PRO A 60 9.81 -21.31 7.92
C PRO A 60 10.16 -22.18 6.72
N GLY A 61 11.03 -21.66 5.85
CA GLY A 61 11.38 -22.31 4.58
C GLY A 61 10.38 -22.09 3.43
N GLU A 62 9.17 -21.58 3.68
CA GLU A 62 8.24 -21.14 2.64
C GLU A 62 8.65 -19.75 2.11
N ILE A 63 8.51 -19.54 0.81
CA ILE A 63 8.54 -18.20 0.21
C ILE A 63 7.09 -17.79 -0.07
N ARG A 64 6.63 -16.75 0.61
CA ARG A 64 5.33 -16.13 0.39
C ARG A 64 5.47 -14.95 -0.55
N GLU A 65 4.73 -14.97 -1.64
CA GLU A 65 4.60 -13.83 -2.54
C GLU A 65 3.37 -13.00 -2.18
N VAL A 66 3.57 -11.69 -2.00
CA VAL A 66 2.51 -10.72 -1.79
C VAL A 66 2.47 -9.76 -2.96
N HIS A 67 1.33 -9.67 -3.65
CA HIS A 67 1.17 -8.79 -4.79
C HIS A 67 0.86 -7.37 -4.30
N LEU A 68 1.82 -6.47 -4.50
CA LEU A 68 1.68 -5.06 -4.19
C LEU A 68 1.03 -4.33 -5.37
N LYS A 69 -0.05 -3.61 -5.07
CA LYS A 69 -0.74 -2.70 -5.97
C LYS A 69 -0.43 -1.27 -5.56
N ILE A 70 0.33 -0.56 -6.39
CA ILE A 70 0.72 0.84 -6.19
C ILE A 70 -0.16 1.70 -7.10
N ILE A 71 -1.01 2.51 -6.49
CA ILE A 71 -1.87 3.46 -7.18
C ILE A 71 -1.26 4.85 -7.01
N TYR A 72 -1.14 5.61 -8.09
CA TYR A 72 -0.68 6.99 -8.03
C TYR A 72 -1.52 7.92 -8.89
N VAL A 73 -1.57 9.20 -8.51
CA VAL A 73 -2.27 10.27 -9.22
C VAL A 73 -1.60 11.61 -8.95
N VAL A 74 -1.75 12.56 -9.87
CA VAL A 74 -1.41 13.96 -9.60
C VAL A 74 -2.66 14.71 -9.20
N THR A 75 -2.69 15.18 -7.96
CA THR A 75 -3.76 16.06 -7.47
C THR A 75 -3.47 17.51 -7.85
N ARG A 76 -4.53 18.31 -7.97
CA ARG A 76 -4.43 19.71 -8.36
C ARG A 76 -5.32 20.65 -7.54
N GLY A 77 -4.85 21.87 -7.33
CA GLY A 77 -5.69 23.00 -6.93
C GLY A 77 -6.49 23.60 -8.10
N ALA A 78 -7.21 24.68 -7.83
CA ALA A 78 -8.14 25.30 -8.78
C ALA A 78 -7.46 25.78 -10.08
N LEU A 79 -6.22 26.25 -9.99
CA LEU A 79 -5.45 26.81 -11.11
C LEU A 79 -4.54 25.80 -11.81
N GLY A 80 -4.34 24.61 -11.24
CA GLY A 80 -3.36 23.62 -11.73
C GLY A 80 -3.78 22.86 -13.01
N ARG A 81 -5.01 23.02 -13.50
CA ARG A 81 -5.56 22.22 -14.61
C ARG A 81 -4.76 22.36 -15.90
N MET A 82 -4.52 23.60 -16.32
CA MET A 82 -3.83 23.89 -17.59
C MET A 82 -2.39 23.41 -17.53
N LEU A 83 -1.69 23.64 -16.41
CA LEU A 83 -0.33 23.15 -16.24
C LEU A 83 -0.28 21.62 -16.25
N LEU A 84 -1.19 20.94 -15.56
CA LEU A 84 -1.25 19.49 -15.56
C LEU A 84 -1.47 18.91 -16.97
N GLN A 85 -2.32 19.55 -17.78
CA GLN A 85 -2.51 19.19 -19.19
C GLN A 85 -1.23 19.36 -20.01
N LEU A 86 -0.46 20.44 -19.79
CA LEU A 86 0.83 20.65 -20.47
C LEU A 86 1.92 19.65 -20.05
N LEU A 87 1.79 19.06 -18.86
CA LEU A 87 2.71 18.04 -18.33
C LEU A 87 2.28 16.62 -18.69
N GLN A 88 1.14 16.43 -19.36
CA GLN A 88 0.66 15.11 -19.78
C GLN A 88 1.73 14.37 -20.59
N GLY A 89 1.87 13.07 -20.31
CA GLY A 89 2.81 12.19 -21.00
C GLY A 89 4.25 12.29 -20.50
N ARG A 90 4.57 13.23 -19.60
CA ARG A 90 5.92 13.29 -19.03
C ARG A 90 6.17 12.13 -18.06
N PRO A 91 7.32 11.44 -18.17
CA PRO A 91 7.68 10.38 -17.25
C PRO A 91 8.25 10.94 -15.95
N PHE A 92 8.13 10.16 -14.87
CA PHE A 92 8.76 10.43 -13.59
C PHE A 92 9.11 9.12 -12.85
N PRO A 93 10.16 9.11 -12.01
CA PRO A 93 10.53 7.92 -11.27
C PRO A 93 9.62 7.72 -10.05
N ILE A 94 9.25 6.47 -9.79
CA ILE A 94 8.64 6.01 -8.53
C ILE A 94 9.59 4.95 -7.96
N ARG A 95 9.97 5.10 -6.70
CA ARG A 95 10.93 4.22 -6.04
C ARG A 95 10.25 3.54 -4.85
N LEU A 96 10.41 2.23 -4.72
CA LEU A 96 10.01 1.46 -3.56
C LEU A 96 11.27 0.89 -2.89
N SER A 97 11.27 0.84 -1.57
CA SER A 97 12.33 0.23 -0.79
C SER A 97 11.77 -0.43 0.46
N ILE A 98 12.49 -1.43 0.96
CA ILE A 98 12.20 -2.04 2.26
C ILE A 98 13.02 -1.27 3.30
N GLU A 99 12.34 -0.60 4.23
CA GLU A 99 13.00 0.16 5.29
C GLU A 99 13.40 -0.72 6.47
N ASP A 100 12.54 -1.66 6.83
CA ASP A 100 12.67 -2.41 8.08
C ASP A 100 11.90 -3.72 8.01
N LYS A 101 12.42 -4.73 8.70
CA LYS A 101 11.86 -6.07 8.85
C LYS A 101 12.55 -6.77 10.02
N PRO A 102 11.92 -7.76 10.66
CA PRO A 102 12.59 -8.60 11.63
C PRO A 102 13.82 -9.32 11.06
N ASP A 103 14.83 -9.58 11.89
CA ASP A 103 16.08 -10.24 11.49
C ASP A 103 15.86 -11.69 11.01
N TRP A 104 14.84 -12.36 11.56
CA TRP A 104 14.43 -13.72 11.17
C TRP A 104 13.58 -13.76 9.88
N CYS A 105 13.41 -12.62 9.21
CA CYS A 105 12.65 -12.48 7.97
C CYS A 105 13.55 -11.92 6.87
N THR A 106 13.55 -12.53 5.70
CA THR A 106 14.10 -11.98 4.46
C THR A 106 12.94 -11.47 3.61
N ALA A 107 13.06 -10.25 3.11
CA ALA A 107 12.05 -9.64 2.25
C ALA A 107 12.72 -9.01 1.04
N GLN A 108 12.13 -9.17 -0.14
CA GLN A 108 12.64 -8.64 -1.39
C GLN A 108 11.51 -8.16 -2.29
N LEU A 109 11.69 -7.02 -2.96
CA LEU A 109 10.79 -6.53 -3.99
C LEU A 109 11.29 -7.00 -5.36
N SER A 110 10.38 -7.52 -6.19
CA SER A 110 10.71 -7.92 -7.56
C SER A 110 10.99 -6.72 -8.47
N VAL A 111 10.30 -5.60 -8.22
CA VAL A 111 10.50 -4.32 -8.91
C VAL A 111 10.48 -3.20 -7.89
N GLU A 112 11.60 -2.48 -7.81
CA GLU A 112 11.79 -1.36 -6.88
C GLU A 112 11.68 0.00 -7.59
N ASN A 113 11.93 0.05 -8.90
CA ASN A 113 11.95 1.29 -9.67
C ASN A 113 10.94 1.22 -10.81
N PHE A 114 10.00 2.16 -10.82
CA PHE A 114 9.00 2.30 -11.87
C PHE A 114 9.17 3.64 -12.57
N ILE A 115 8.73 3.69 -13.83
CA ILE A 115 8.53 4.94 -14.54
C ILE A 115 7.03 5.18 -14.63
N GLY A 116 6.56 6.15 -13.82
CA GLY A 116 5.21 6.67 -13.92
C GLY A 116 5.07 7.63 -15.09
N VAL A 117 3.84 7.85 -15.53
CA VAL A 117 3.52 8.83 -16.59
C VAL A 117 2.40 9.73 -16.10
N ILE A 118 2.55 11.04 -16.31
CA ILE A 118 1.52 12.00 -15.93
C ILE A 118 0.32 11.84 -16.86
N ILE A 119 -0.81 11.42 -16.29
CA ILE A 119 -2.10 11.42 -16.96
C ILE A 119 -3.05 12.28 -16.10
N PRO A 120 -3.51 13.43 -16.61
CA PRO A 120 -4.33 14.36 -15.84
C PRO A 120 -5.61 13.71 -15.30
N ASP A 121 -5.90 13.96 -14.02
CA ASP A 121 -7.14 13.54 -13.36
C ASP A 121 -7.42 12.02 -13.42
N GLN A 122 -6.38 11.20 -13.62
CA GLN A 122 -6.53 9.75 -13.73
C GLN A 122 -5.56 9.01 -12.80
N GLU A 123 -6.12 8.10 -11.99
CA GLU A 123 -5.32 7.14 -11.23
C GLU A 123 -4.64 6.14 -12.15
N GLN A 124 -3.37 5.89 -11.88
CA GLN A 124 -2.55 4.90 -12.57
C GLN A 124 -2.16 3.80 -11.59
N ILE A 125 -1.93 2.60 -12.12
CA ILE A 125 -1.63 1.42 -11.32
C ILE A 125 -0.35 0.79 -11.86
N VAL A 126 0.61 0.55 -10.96
CA VAL A 126 1.76 -0.32 -11.20
C VAL A 126 1.78 -1.42 -10.13
N ASN A 127 2.35 -2.57 -10.47
CA ASN A 127 2.37 -3.72 -9.59
C ASN A 127 3.82 -4.14 -9.30
N SER A 128 4.06 -4.57 -8.07
CA SER A 128 5.30 -5.24 -7.64
C SER A 128 4.95 -6.52 -6.90
N VAL A 129 5.92 -7.40 -6.71
CA VAL A 129 5.77 -8.58 -5.85
C VAL A 129 6.76 -8.46 -4.71
N LEU A 130 6.26 -8.56 -3.49
CA LEU A 130 7.08 -8.70 -2.30
C LEU A 130 7.19 -10.19 -1.96
N SER A 131 8.40 -10.72 -2.05
CA SER A 131 8.72 -12.07 -1.56
C SER A 131 9.14 -11.98 -0.11
N ILE A 132 8.48 -12.76 0.76
CA ILE A 132 8.77 -12.89 2.19
C ILE A 132 9.21 -14.32 2.44
N GLN A 133 10.38 -14.50 3.06
CA GLN A 133 10.90 -15.80 3.45
C GLN A 133 11.34 -15.75 4.91
N LEU A 134 10.88 -16.70 5.71
CA LEU A 134 11.30 -16.80 7.11
C LEU A 134 12.52 -17.71 7.24
N SER A 135 13.47 -17.32 8.10
CA SER A 135 14.60 -18.18 8.45
C SER A 135 14.14 -19.40 9.25
N GLU A 136 14.96 -20.45 9.31
CA GLU A 136 14.67 -21.64 10.13
C GLU A 136 14.62 -21.33 11.64
N GLU A 137 15.21 -20.21 12.05
CA GLU A 137 15.22 -19.72 13.44
C GLU A 137 14.01 -18.83 13.76
N ALA A 138 13.09 -18.63 12.82
CA ALA A 138 11.94 -17.78 13.03
C ALA A 138 11.00 -18.34 14.12
N PRO A 139 10.34 -17.49 14.93
CA PRO A 139 9.48 -17.95 16.00
C PRO A 139 8.29 -18.79 15.50
N LEU A 140 8.10 -19.99 16.05
CA LEU A 140 7.07 -20.97 15.65
C LEU A 140 5.76 -20.87 16.48
N ASN A 141 5.41 -19.69 16.97
CA ASN A 141 4.37 -19.52 17.98
C ASN A 141 3.34 -18.45 17.59
N TYR A 142 3.00 -18.36 16.29
CA TYR A 142 2.09 -17.32 15.78
C TYR A 142 2.57 -15.90 16.12
N THR A 143 3.88 -15.67 16.01
CA THR A 143 4.46 -14.35 16.25
C THR A 143 4.11 -13.42 15.09
N LEU A 144 3.80 -12.17 15.44
CA LEU A 144 3.56 -11.11 14.47
C LEU A 144 4.89 -10.67 13.84
N GLY A 145 5.00 -10.84 12.54
CA GLY A 145 6.05 -10.28 11.70
C GLY A 145 5.59 -9.04 10.94
N TYR A 146 6.55 -8.28 10.42
CA TYR A 146 6.26 -7.10 9.63
C TYR A 146 7.29 -6.88 8.52
N VAL A 147 6.92 -6.12 7.50
CA VAL A 147 7.81 -5.52 6.51
C VAL A 147 7.37 -4.07 6.31
N LYS A 148 8.24 -3.11 6.57
CA LYS A 148 8.00 -1.70 6.28
C LYS A 148 8.50 -1.38 4.89
N ILE A 149 7.61 -0.86 4.06
CA ILE A 149 7.90 -0.45 2.69
C ILE A 149 7.74 1.05 2.62
N ASN A 150 8.77 1.71 2.11
CA ASN A 150 8.71 3.11 1.71
C ASN A 150 8.52 3.19 0.21
N GLY A 151 7.62 4.06 -0.23
CA GLY A 151 7.58 4.46 -1.62
C GLY A 151 7.68 5.97 -1.77
N VAL A 152 8.51 6.39 -2.71
CA VAL A 152 8.91 7.77 -2.94
C VAL A 152 8.67 8.16 -4.39
N ILE A 153 8.08 9.33 -4.58
CA ILE A 153 8.02 10.06 -5.83
C ILE A 153 8.72 11.39 -5.60
N ASP A 154 9.78 11.66 -6.34
CA ASP A 154 10.55 12.89 -6.18
C ASP A 154 9.80 14.11 -6.76
N ASP A 155 10.17 15.29 -6.27
CA ASP A 155 9.70 16.56 -6.84
C ASP A 155 9.98 16.63 -8.34
N MET A 156 8.95 17.01 -9.11
CA MET A 156 9.13 17.32 -10.51
C MET A 156 9.46 18.80 -10.66
N LYS A 157 10.70 19.08 -11.06
CA LYS A 157 11.16 20.45 -11.31
C LYS A 157 10.86 20.87 -12.76
N GLY A 158 10.67 22.17 -12.93
CA GLY A 158 10.42 22.82 -14.20
C GLY A 158 11.70 23.05 -15.02
N PRO A 159 11.58 23.77 -16.15
CA PRO A 159 12.76 24.14 -16.93
C PRO A 159 13.75 24.90 -16.03
N PHE A 160 15.04 24.62 -16.20
CA PHE A 160 16.16 25.17 -15.42
C PHE A 160 16.29 24.69 -13.96
N ASN A 161 15.43 23.77 -13.50
CA ASN A 161 15.51 23.17 -12.16
C ASN A 161 15.30 24.14 -10.97
N ILE A 162 14.77 25.34 -11.24
CA ILE A 162 14.60 26.41 -10.23
C ILE A 162 13.22 26.31 -9.54
N LEU A 163 12.19 25.91 -10.28
CA LEU A 163 10.80 25.89 -9.78
C LEU A 163 10.31 24.45 -9.67
N THR A 164 9.78 24.05 -8.51
CA THR A 164 9.00 22.81 -8.38
C THR A 164 7.65 22.99 -9.08
N LEU A 165 7.37 22.18 -10.10
CA LEU A 165 6.09 22.16 -10.79
C LEU A 165 5.09 21.23 -10.11
N ILE A 166 5.54 20.06 -9.66
CA ILE A 166 4.74 19.08 -8.93
C ILE A 166 5.54 18.64 -7.72
N HIS A 167 4.93 18.73 -6.54
CA HIS A 167 5.54 18.24 -5.31
C HIS A 167 5.52 16.73 -5.27
N GLY A 168 6.63 16.17 -4.80
CA GLY A 168 6.81 14.76 -4.53
C GLY A 168 5.86 14.23 -3.46
N TYR A 169 5.96 12.93 -3.23
CA TYR A 169 5.17 12.22 -2.23
C TYR A 169 5.98 11.07 -1.68
N GLU A 170 5.89 10.87 -0.37
CA GLU A 170 6.51 9.76 0.33
C GLU A 170 5.44 9.02 1.12
N SER A 171 5.51 7.69 1.15
CA SER A 171 4.54 6.87 1.86
C SER A 171 5.21 5.66 2.48
N ASN A 172 5.07 5.56 3.79
CA ASN A 172 5.53 4.40 4.54
C ASN A 172 4.33 3.54 4.89
N VAL A 173 4.32 2.30 4.39
CA VAL A 173 3.29 1.30 4.69
C VAL A 173 3.93 0.14 5.43
N THR A 174 3.22 -0.39 6.43
CA THR A 174 3.67 -1.57 7.17
C THR A 174 2.78 -2.74 6.81
N LEU A 175 3.37 -3.73 6.14
CA LEU A 175 2.74 -5.01 5.93
C LEU A 175 2.99 -5.88 7.17
N SER A 176 1.95 -6.49 7.71
CA SER A 176 2.04 -7.40 8.85
C SER A 176 1.65 -8.81 8.43
N PHE A 177 2.27 -9.83 9.03
CA PHE A 177 1.98 -11.25 8.79
C PHE A 177 2.18 -12.04 10.08
N VAL A 178 1.78 -13.31 10.10
CA VAL A 178 1.92 -14.18 11.28
C VAL A 178 2.77 -15.40 10.92
N THR A 179 3.63 -15.85 11.84
CA THR A 179 4.40 -17.07 11.65
C THR A 179 3.57 -18.33 11.92
N SER A 180 3.87 -19.41 11.22
CA SER A 180 3.25 -20.72 11.50
C SER A 180 4.08 -21.50 12.53
N PRO A 181 3.47 -22.42 13.29
CA PRO A 181 4.19 -23.39 14.11
C PRO A 181 4.98 -24.43 13.31
#